data_AF-A0A1Q3XCH2-F1
#
_entry.id   AF-A0A1Q3XCH2-F1
#
_cell.length_a   1.000
_cell.length_b   1.000
_cell.length_c   1.000
_cell.angle_alpha   90.00
_cell.angle_beta   90.00
_cell.angle_gamma   90.00
#
_symmetry.space_group_name_H-M   'P 1'
#
loop_
_entity.id
_entity.type
_entity.pdbx_description
1 polymer ?
#
loop_
_entity_poly.entity_id
_entity_poly.type
_entity_poly.pdbx_seq_one_letter_code
_entity_poly.pdbx_strand_id
1 'polypeptide(L)'
;MLTEQQKDFIIGEITQKVNKHILRTFLGKFALRMIINQVDSLLSQSLPPDIYDILSSSTDGLSNEEIQHLKDVLPSYILSRIHNPILHSILAEIIDAFVDVLVQALNKGQSLPKAA
;
A
#
# COMPACT_ATOMS: atom_id res chain seq x y z
N MET A 1 -9.41 -8.24 0.76
CA MET A 1 -9.42 -6.85 0.27
C MET A 1 -9.67 -5.91 1.42
N LEU A 2 -9.02 -4.75 1.41
CA LEU A 2 -9.04 -3.75 2.49
C LEU A 2 -10.47 -3.25 2.77
N THR A 3 -10.82 -3.13 4.05
CA THR A 3 -12.10 -2.50 4.43
C THR A 3 -12.03 -0.98 4.23
N GLU A 4 -13.18 -0.31 4.15
CA GLU A 4 -13.22 1.15 3.99
C GLU A 4 -12.52 1.90 5.14
N GLN A 5 -12.62 1.38 6.37
CA GLN A 5 -11.90 1.92 7.53
C GLN A 5 -10.37 1.80 7.37
N GLN A 6 -9.89 0.67 6.84
CA GLN A 6 -8.47 0.49 6.60
C GLN A 6 -7.95 1.37 5.49
N LYS A 7 -8.74 1.56 4.43
CA LYS A 7 -8.39 2.50 3.36
C LYS A 7 -8.29 3.92 3.91
N ASP A 8 -9.23 4.34 4.77
CA ASP A 8 -9.17 5.65 5.43
C ASP A 8 -7.94 5.80 6.31
N PHE A 9 -7.59 4.76 7.08
CA PHE A 9 -6.36 4.71 7.86
C PHE A 9 -5.12 4.87 6.99
N ILE A 10 -4.99 4.06 5.93
CA ILE A 10 -3.85 4.09 4.99
C ILE A 10 -3.75 5.46 4.31
N ILE A 11 -4.87 6.05 3.88
CA ILE A 11 -4.91 7.39 3.29
C ILE A 11 -4.38 8.43 4.28
N GLY A 12 -4.78 8.32 5.55
CA GLY A 12 -4.29 9.17 6.63
C GLY A 12 -2.77 9.06 6.82
N GLU A 13 -2.26 7.85 6.95
CA GLU A 13 -0.83 7.56 7.12
C GLU A 13 0.00 8.06 5.94
N ILE A 14 -0.43 7.79 4.69
CA ILE A 14 0.26 8.26 3.49
C ILE A 14 0.24 9.80 3.44
N THR A 15 -0.88 10.43 3.76
CA THR A 15 -0.98 11.91 3.78
C THR A 15 0.01 12.52 4.77
N GLN A 16 0.22 11.88 5.92
CA GLN A 16 1.21 12.31 6.91
C GLN A 16 2.64 12.04 6.46
N LYS A 17 2.95 10.83 5.96
CA LYS A 17 4.28 10.43 5.52
C LYS A 17 4.79 11.23 4.33
N VAL A 18 3.96 11.38 3.29
CA VAL A 18 4.32 12.08 2.05
C VAL A 18 4.27 13.61 2.25
N ASN A 19 3.41 14.09 3.15
CA ASN A 19 3.36 15.48 3.61
C ASN A 19 3.29 16.54 2.49
N LYS A 20 2.63 16.24 1.37
CA LYS A 20 2.41 17.21 0.27
C LYS A 20 1.07 17.90 0.45
N HIS A 21 1.02 19.22 0.21
CA HIS A 21 -0.21 20.00 0.31
C HIS A 21 -1.35 19.43 -0.55
N ILE A 22 -1.03 18.96 -1.76
CA ILE A 22 -2.03 18.40 -2.70
C ILE A 22 -2.85 17.28 -2.07
N LEU A 23 -2.24 16.41 -1.24
CA LEU A 23 -2.91 15.29 -0.58
C LEU A 23 -3.93 15.72 0.49
N ARG A 24 -3.85 16.98 0.96
CA ARG A 24 -4.81 17.54 1.93
C ARG A 24 -6.01 18.19 1.26
N THR A 25 -5.94 18.45 -0.04
CA THR A 25 -7.04 19.01 -0.83
C THR A 25 -8.12 17.97 -1.11
N PHE A 26 -9.34 18.42 -1.42
CA PHE A 26 -10.43 17.52 -1.84
C PHE A 26 -10.02 16.64 -3.03
N LEU A 27 -9.47 17.25 -4.07
CA LEU A 27 -9.07 16.53 -5.30
C LEU A 27 -7.93 15.54 -5.03
N GLY A 28 -6.94 15.90 -4.21
CA GLY A 28 -5.85 14.99 -3.86
C GLY A 28 -6.29 13.83 -2.98
N LYS A 29 -7.18 14.05 -2.00
CA LYS A 29 -7.77 12.95 -1.21
C LYS A 29 -8.56 11.98 -2.08
N PHE A 30 -9.35 12.52 -3.01
CA PHE A 30 -10.10 11.71 -3.98
C PHE A 30 -9.16 10.89 -4.88
N ALA A 31 -8.12 11.53 -5.44
CA ALA A 31 -7.12 10.86 -6.26
C ALA A 31 -6.35 9.78 -5.49
N LEU A 32 -5.97 10.07 -4.25
CA LEU A 32 -5.29 9.11 -3.38
C LEU A 32 -6.19 7.91 -3.09
N ARG A 33 -7.48 8.12 -2.82
CA ARG A 33 -8.43 7.01 -2.66
C ARG A 33 -8.54 6.13 -3.90
N MET A 34 -8.56 6.74 -5.09
CA MET A 34 -8.54 5.97 -6.35
C MET A 34 -7.27 5.12 -6.47
N ILE A 35 -6.10 5.66 -6.11
CA ILE A 35 -4.85 4.89 -6.08
C ILE A 35 -4.97 3.72 -5.11
N ILE A 36 -5.42 3.93 -3.87
CA ILE A 36 -5.55 2.86 -2.89
C ILE A 36 -6.52 1.76 -3.34
N ASN A 37 -7.63 2.13 -3.97
CA ASN A 37 -8.57 1.15 -4.54
C ASN A 37 -7.93 0.34 -5.69
N GLN A 38 -7.12 0.97 -6.54
CA GLN A 38 -6.38 0.26 -7.59
C GLN A 38 -5.35 -0.69 -6.97
N VAL A 39 -4.59 -0.25 -5.97
CA VAL A 39 -3.63 -1.09 -5.25
C VAL A 39 -4.33 -2.30 -4.64
N ASP A 40 -5.42 -2.09 -3.89
CA ASP A 40 -6.20 -3.17 -3.26
C ASP A 40 -6.67 -4.20 -4.28
N SER A 41 -7.18 -3.74 -5.44
CA SER A 41 -7.60 -4.61 -6.54
C SER A 41 -6.42 -5.41 -7.12
N LEU A 42 -5.26 -4.78 -7.29
CA LEU A 42 -4.06 -5.45 -7.81
C LEU A 42 -3.58 -6.55 -6.85
N LEU A 43 -3.53 -6.25 -5.56
CA LEU A 43 -3.12 -7.19 -4.52
C LEU A 43 -4.07 -8.40 -4.43
N SER A 44 -5.31 -8.27 -4.90
CA SER A 44 -6.34 -9.32 -4.76
C SER A 44 -6.52 -10.19 -6.00
N GLN A 45 -6.01 -9.76 -7.15
CA GLN A 45 -6.16 -10.49 -8.41
C GLN A 45 -4.90 -11.23 -8.81
N SER A 46 -3.72 -10.61 -8.63
CA SER A 46 -2.46 -11.19 -9.08
C SER A 46 -1.31 -10.60 -8.27
N LEU A 47 -0.90 -11.32 -7.23
CA LEU A 47 0.37 -11.10 -6.59
C LEU A 47 1.40 -12.07 -7.18
N PRO A 48 2.67 -11.65 -7.35
CA PRO A 48 3.75 -12.59 -7.55
C PRO A 48 3.73 -13.66 -6.44
N PRO A 49 3.97 -14.95 -6.75
CA PRO A 49 3.94 -16.03 -5.75
C PRO A 49 4.77 -15.71 -4.51
N ASP A 50 5.99 -15.22 -4.71
CA ASP A 50 6.92 -14.85 -3.64
C ASP A 50 6.33 -13.78 -2.69
N ILE A 51 5.59 -12.81 -3.23
CA ILE A 51 4.94 -11.75 -2.44
C ILE A 51 3.70 -12.31 -1.72
N TYR A 52 2.93 -13.16 -2.39
CA TYR A 52 1.77 -13.81 -1.78
C TYR A 52 2.16 -14.68 -0.59
N ASP A 53 3.24 -15.46 -0.73
CA ASP A 53 3.74 -16.35 0.32
C ASP A 53 4.18 -15.55 1.56
N ILE A 54 4.89 -14.42 1.36
CA ILE A 54 5.27 -13.52 2.45
C ILE A 54 4.03 -12.93 3.14
N LEU A 55 3.06 -12.40 2.37
CA LEU A 55 1.85 -11.78 2.93
C LEU A 55 0.92 -12.78 3.62
N SER A 56 0.91 -14.03 3.19
CA SER A 56 0.07 -15.09 3.76
C SER A 56 0.69 -15.73 5.01
N SER A 57 2.02 -15.75 5.10
CA SER A 57 2.79 -16.37 6.19
C SER A 57 3.14 -15.40 7.32
N SER A 58 2.86 -14.10 7.18
CA SER A 58 3.24 -13.05 8.13
C SER A 58 2.48 -13.05 9.46
N THR A 59 1.84 -14.15 9.86
CA THR A 59 1.09 -14.23 11.13
C THR A 59 1.97 -14.02 12.37
N ASP A 60 3.26 -14.30 12.24
CA ASP A 60 4.27 -14.16 13.32
C ASP A 60 5.17 -12.92 13.14
N GLY A 61 4.77 -11.98 12.26
CA GLY A 61 5.61 -10.87 11.84
C GLY A 61 6.46 -11.21 10.61
N LEU A 62 7.25 -10.25 10.15
CA LEU A 62 8.12 -10.41 8.98
C LEU A 62 9.58 -10.37 9.42
N SER A 63 10.41 -11.24 8.86
CA SER A 63 11.86 -11.13 8.98
C SER A 63 12.38 -9.89 8.25
N ASN A 64 13.57 -9.41 8.62
CA ASN A 64 14.19 -8.26 7.94
C ASN A 64 14.42 -8.52 6.43
N GLU A 65 14.67 -9.78 6.06
CA GLU A 65 14.86 -10.19 4.66
C GLU A 65 13.54 -10.08 3.87
N GLU A 66 12.43 -10.56 4.43
CA GLU A 66 11.10 -10.44 3.83
C GLU A 66 10.65 -8.98 3.74
N ILE A 67 10.94 -8.18 4.76
CA ILE A 67 10.67 -6.73 4.76
C ILE A 67 11.42 -6.06 3.61
N GLN A 68 12.72 -6.34 3.48
CA GLN A 68 13.53 -5.74 2.42
C GLN A 68 13.04 -6.19 1.04
N HIS A 69 12.72 -7.47 0.88
CA HIS A 69 12.20 -8.01 -0.37
C HIS A 69 10.88 -7.34 -0.79
N LEU A 70 9.93 -7.15 0.15
CA LEU A 70 8.69 -6.41 -0.12
C LEU A 70 8.98 -4.97 -0.56
N LYS A 71 9.92 -4.29 0.10
CA LYS A 71 10.28 -2.91 -0.22
C LYS A 71 10.97 -2.76 -1.57
N ASP A 72 11.71 -3.78 -2.02
CA ASP A 72 12.40 -3.74 -3.31
C ASP A 72 11.46 -4.07 -4.49
N VAL A 73 10.57 -5.03 -4.30
CA VAL A 73 9.74 -5.59 -5.39
C VAL A 73 8.39 -4.90 -5.51
N LEU A 74 7.70 -4.69 -4.38
CA LEU A 74 6.31 -4.27 -4.38
C LEU A 74 6.08 -2.86 -4.95
N PRO A 75 6.92 -1.84 -4.66
CA PRO A 75 6.73 -0.52 -5.25
C PRO A 75 6.81 -0.53 -6.78
N SER A 76 7.83 -1.18 -7.34
CA SER A 76 8.02 -1.31 -8.79
C SER A 76 6.87 -2.09 -9.45
N TYR A 77 6.41 -3.15 -8.78
CA TYR A 77 5.28 -3.94 -9.25
C TYR A 77 3.98 -3.11 -9.34
N ILE A 78 3.70 -2.30 -8.31
CA ILE A 78 2.51 -1.45 -8.26
C ILE A 78 2.63 -0.27 -9.25
N LEU A 79 3.77 0.41 -9.29
CA LEU A 79 3.99 1.59 -10.14
C LEU A 79 3.85 1.28 -11.63
N SER A 80 4.24 0.09 -12.06
CA SER A 80 4.08 -0.34 -13.46
C SER A 80 2.62 -0.59 -13.87
N ARG A 81 1.68 -0.64 -12.91
CA ARG A 81 0.27 -1.00 -13.13
C ARG A 81 -0.72 0.08 -12.74
N ILE A 82 -0.26 1.10 -12.03
CA ILE A 82 -1.10 2.22 -11.59
C ILE A 82 -0.75 3.47 -12.36
N HIS A 83 -1.79 4.15 -12.83
CA HIS A 83 -1.67 5.48 -13.39
C HIS A 83 -2.65 6.43 -12.71
N ASN A 84 -2.16 7.62 -12.35
CA ASN A 84 -3.01 8.67 -11.81
C ASN A 84 -2.52 10.04 -12.31
N PRO A 85 -3.30 10.75 -13.14
CA PRO A 85 -2.85 12.02 -13.73
C PRO A 85 -2.75 13.16 -12.71
N ILE A 86 -3.52 13.11 -11.61
CA ILE A 86 -3.58 14.16 -10.59
C ILE A 86 -2.34 14.11 -9.69
N LEU A 87 -1.93 12.90 -9.31
CA LEU A 87 -0.84 12.66 -8.35
C LEU A 87 0.41 12.04 -9.03
N HIS A 88 0.50 12.08 -10.37
CA HIS A 88 1.56 11.44 -11.13
C HIS A 88 2.97 11.81 -10.62
N SER A 89 3.20 13.09 -10.34
CA SER A 89 4.50 13.61 -9.90
C SER A 89 4.95 13.12 -8.53
N ILE A 90 4.03 12.61 -7.71
CA ILE A 90 4.32 12.08 -6.36
C ILE A 90 3.88 10.62 -6.21
N LEU A 91 3.57 9.95 -7.33
CA LEU A 91 3.03 8.60 -7.30
C LEU A 91 4.02 7.60 -6.67
N ALA A 92 5.31 7.72 -7.00
CA ALA A 92 6.36 6.90 -6.38
C ALA A 92 6.39 7.08 -4.86
N GLU A 93 6.39 8.32 -4.37
CA GLU A 93 6.36 8.62 -2.93
C GLU A 93 5.12 8.03 -2.24
N ILE A 94 3.96 8.07 -2.91
CA ILE A 94 2.71 7.47 -2.40
C ILE A 94 2.81 5.95 -2.31
N ILE A 95 3.35 5.30 -3.33
CA ILE A 95 3.49 3.84 -3.35
C ILE A 95 4.52 3.38 -2.32
N ASP A 96 5.66 4.06 -2.20
CA ASP A 96 6.66 3.76 -1.18
C ASP A 96 6.06 3.91 0.24
N ALA A 97 5.31 4.99 0.48
CA ALA A 97 4.61 5.19 1.75
C ALA A 97 3.56 4.10 2.00
N PHE A 98 2.84 3.64 0.97
CA PHE A 98 1.90 2.53 1.09
C PHE A 98 2.61 1.24 1.52
N VAL A 99 3.72 0.89 0.86
CA VAL A 99 4.49 -0.33 1.19
C VAL A 99 5.05 -0.25 2.60
N ASP A 100 5.52 0.93 3.03
CA ASP A 100 5.93 1.16 4.41
C ASP A 100 4.80 0.90 5.41
N VAL A 101 3.59 1.42 5.16
CA VAL A 101 2.42 1.21 6.03
C VAL A 101 2.05 -0.26 6.07
N LEU A 102 2.07 -0.94 4.93
CA LEU A 102 1.79 -2.37 4.81
C LEU A 102 2.78 -3.19 5.65
N VAL A 103 4.09 -2.99 5.46
CA VAL A 103 5.14 -3.66 6.22
C VAL A 103 4.98 -3.42 7.72
N GLN A 104 4.69 -2.18 8.12
CA GLN A 104 4.49 -1.84 9.54
C GLN A 104 3.29 -2.56 10.15
N ALA A 105 2.19 -2.74 9.40
CA ALA A 105 1.04 -3.49 9.86
C ALA A 105 1.40 -4.97 10.06
N LEU A 106 2.01 -5.59 9.05
CA LEU A 106 2.38 -7.01 9.08
C LEU A 106 3.38 -7.32 10.19
N ASN A 107 4.38 -6.45 10.39
CA ASN A 107 5.40 -6.64 11.42
C ASN A 107 4.87 -6.45 12.86
N LYS A 108 3.72 -5.78 13.05
CA LYS A 108 3.05 -5.67 14.36
C LYS A 108 2.15 -6.88 14.66
N GLY A 109 2.21 -7.95 13.87
CA GLY A 109 1.28 -9.07 13.94
C GLY A 109 -0.15 -8.67 13.56
N GLN A 110 -0.35 -7.48 12.97
CA GLN A 110 -1.63 -7.13 12.38
C GLN A 110 -1.66 -7.74 11.00
N SER A 111 -2.31 -8.89 10.88
CA SER A 111 -2.73 -9.39 9.59
C SER A 111 -3.58 -8.31 8.91
N LEU A 112 -3.35 -8.07 7.61
CA LEU A 112 -4.41 -7.47 6.80
C LEU A 112 -5.65 -8.35 7.04
N PRO A 113 -6.77 -7.80 7.55
CA PRO A 113 -7.90 -8.59 7.97
C PRO A 113 -8.37 -9.39 6.77
N LYS A 114 -8.41 -10.71 6.97
CA LYS A 114 -9.00 -11.64 6.02
C LYS A 114 -10.41 -11.17 5.71
N ALA A 115 -10.73 -11.13 4.43
CA ALA A 115 -12.11 -11.01 4.00
C ALA A 115 -12.89 -12.17 4.62
N ALA A 116 -13.82 -11.85 5.51
CA ALA A 116 -14.91 -12.74 5.90
C ALA A 116 -16.02 -12.65 4.86
#